data_AF-A0A5E4NWZ3-F1
#
_entry.id   AF-A0A5E4NWZ3-F1
#
_cell.length_a   1.000
_cell.length_b   1.000
_cell.length_c   1.000
_cell.angle_alpha   90.00
_cell.angle_beta   90.00
_cell.angle_gamma   90.00
#
_symmetry.space_group_name_H-M   'P 1'
#
loop_
_entity.id
_entity.type
_entity.pdbx_description
1 polymer ?
#
loop_
_entity_poly.entity_id
_entity_poly.type
_entity_poly.pdbx_seq_one_letter_code
_entity_poly.pdbx_strand_id
1 'polypeptide(L)'
;MPPDDAAARRTARAAGFIVDPDDPRLRVAACVGAPECARATTATRADADALAAFAAALGAKSADGQSLHVSGCAKGCARAAAARATLVGRDGRYDLVVDGRAGDPPKLRGLDLAAARAALAELAA
;
A
#
# COMPACT_ATOMS: atom_id res chain seq x y z
N MET A 1 -6.02 11.86 -35.05
CA MET A 1 -5.73 12.81 -33.97
C MET A 1 -5.95 12.05 -32.68
N PRO A 2 -4.92 11.79 -31.84
CA PRO A 2 -5.17 11.23 -30.52
C PRO A 2 -6.14 12.16 -29.77
N PRO A 3 -7.02 11.64 -28.91
CA PRO A 3 -7.88 12.49 -28.09
C PRO A 3 -7.02 13.54 -27.38
N ASP A 4 -7.53 14.76 -27.20
CA ASP A 4 -6.84 15.78 -26.42
C ASP A 4 -6.56 15.23 -25.01
N ASP A 5 -5.30 14.83 -24.77
CA ASP A 5 -4.84 14.28 -23.51
C ASP A 5 -5.21 15.19 -22.32
N ALA A 6 -5.33 16.51 -22.55
CA ALA A 6 -5.74 17.45 -21.53
C ALA A 6 -7.25 17.32 -21.20
N ALA A 7 -8.11 17.18 -22.20
CA ALA A 7 -9.53 16.93 -21.99
C ALA A 7 -9.78 15.60 -21.28
N ALA A 8 -9.10 14.53 -21.70
CA ALA A 8 -9.19 13.23 -21.05
C ALA A 8 -8.74 13.29 -19.59
N ARG A 9 -7.61 13.96 -19.29
CA ARG A 9 -7.12 14.16 -17.91
C ARG A 9 -8.08 14.98 -17.05
N ARG A 10 -8.72 16.02 -17.60
CA ARG A 10 -9.73 16.82 -16.87
C ARG A 10 -10.94 15.97 -16.49
N THR A 11 -11.48 15.20 -17.43
CA THR A 11 -12.61 14.28 -17.18
C THR A 11 -12.25 13.23 -16.14
N ALA A 12 -11.07 12.60 -16.27
CA ALA A 12 -10.59 11.61 -15.31
C ALA A 12 -10.43 12.21 -13.91
N ARG A 13 -9.84 13.40 -13.80
CA ARG A 13 -9.71 14.12 -12.52
C ARG A 13 -11.08 14.42 -11.90
N ALA A 14 -12.04 14.90 -12.69
CA ALA A 14 -13.39 15.20 -12.22
C ALA A 14 -14.13 13.95 -11.71
N ALA A 15 -13.83 12.78 -12.28
CA ALA A 15 -14.35 11.49 -11.83
C ALA A 15 -13.55 10.86 -10.66
N GLY A 16 -12.57 11.57 -10.11
CA GLY A 16 -11.79 11.11 -8.95
C GLY A 16 -10.64 10.14 -9.27
N PHE A 17 -10.30 9.96 -10.55
CA PHE A 17 -9.14 9.14 -10.93
C PHE A 17 -7.83 9.83 -10.56
N ILE A 18 -6.83 9.01 -10.28
CA ILE A 18 -5.44 9.45 -10.16
C ILE A 18 -4.94 9.82 -11.55
N VAL A 19 -4.59 11.08 -11.76
CA VAL A 19 -4.06 11.61 -13.03
C VAL A 19 -2.67 12.24 -12.88
N ASP A 20 -2.20 12.36 -11.64
CA ASP A 20 -0.87 12.85 -11.31
C ASP A 20 0.09 11.64 -11.24
N PRO A 21 1.14 11.57 -12.06
CA PRO A 21 2.10 10.46 -12.03
C PRO A 21 2.89 10.36 -10.71
N ASP A 22 2.92 11.44 -9.94
CA ASP A 22 3.61 11.52 -8.65
C ASP A 22 2.67 11.30 -7.46
N ASP A 23 1.40 10.95 -7.70
CA ASP A 23 0.45 10.65 -6.62
C ASP A 23 0.97 9.49 -5.75
N PRO A 24 1.10 9.68 -4.43
CA PRO A 24 1.69 8.69 -3.53
C PRO A 24 0.91 7.38 -3.49
N ARG A 25 -0.40 7.39 -3.81
CA ARG A 25 -1.22 6.18 -3.86
C ARG A 25 -0.78 5.21 -4.96
N LEU A 26 -0.12 5.69 -6.01
CA LEU A 26 0.47 4.84 -7.05
C LEU A 26 1.64 3.99 -6.56
N ARG A 27 2.15 4.26 -5.35
CA ARG A 27 3.25 3.51 -4.72
C ARG A 27 2.75 2.39 -3.79
N VAL A 28 1.42 2.22 -3.68
CA VAL A 28 0.78 1.29 -2.74
C VAL A 28 0.03 0.17 -3.47
N ALA A 29 0.32 -1.08 -3.11
CA ALA A 29 -0.56 -2.21 -3.37
C ALA A 29 -1.40 -2.49 -2.14
N ALA A 30 -2.72 -2.61 -2.29
CA ALA A 30 -3.60 -3.07 -1.23
C ALA A 30 -4.53 -4.16 -1.74
N CYS A 31 -4.72 -5.23 -0.95
CA CYS A 31 -5.79 -6.18 -1.27
C CYS A 31 -7.15 -5.61 -0.84
N VAL A 32 -8.23 -6.35 -1.12
CA VAL A 32 -9.58 -5.87 -0.80
C VAL A 32 -9.78 -5.62 0.70
N GLY A 33 -9.17 -6.45 1.56
CA GLY A 33 -9.21 -6.31 3.02
C GLY A 33 -10.51 -6.81 3.65
N ALA A 34 -10.67 -6.56 4.94
CA ALA A 34 -11.93 -6.70 5.64
C ALA A 34 -12.83 -5.47 5.33
N PRO A 35 -14.16 -5.65 5.29
CA PRO A 35 -14.90 -6.89 5.56
C PRO A 35 -15.05 -7.84 4.35
N GLU A 36 -14.65 -7.45 3.14
CA GLU A 36 -14.97 -8.24 1.94
C GLU A 36 -14.15 -9.53 1.79
N CYS A 37 -13.00 -9.62 2.45
CA CYS A 37 -12.20 -10.84 2.52
C CYS A 37 -12.29 -11.47 3.91
N ALA A 38 -12.94 -12.63 4.01
CA ALA A 38 -13.05 -13.40 5.25
C ALA A 38 -11.71 -13.88 5.85
N ARG A 39 -10.61 -13.81 5.09
CA ARG A 39 -9.25 -14.12 5.58
C ARG A 39 -8.51 -12.89 6.07
N ALA A 40 -9.02 -11.69 5.80
CA ALA A 40 -8.41 -10.45 6.25
C ALA A 40 -8.99 -10.04 7.60
N THR A 41 -8.16 -9.36 8.41
CA THR A 41 -8.58 -8.84 9.72
C THR A 41 -8.50 -7.32 9.80
N THR A 42 -8.02 -6.65 8.76
CA THR A 42 -7.80 -5.21 8.70
C THR A 42 -8.43 -4.58 7.45
N ALA A 43 -8.79 -3.30 7.52
CA ALA A 43 -9.47 -2.56 6.47
C ALA A 43 -8.46 -2.01 5.43
N THR A 44 -7.77 -2.94 4.75
CA THR A 44 -6.54 -2.65 4.00
C THR A 44 -6.61 -1.50 3.00
N ARG A 45 -7.73 -1.30 2.29
CA ARG A 45 -7.87 -0.19 1.33
C ARG A 45 -7.91 1.17 2.03
N ALA A 46 -8.72 1.29 3.08
CA ALA A 46 -8.81 2.51 3.88
C ALA A 46 -7.48 2.81 4.59
N ASP A 47 -6.86 1.77 5.15
CA ASP A 47 -5.55 1.89 5.80
C ASP A 47 -4.45 2.26 4.79
N ALA A 48 -4.48 1.70 3.58
CA ALA A 48 -3.55 2.05 2.50
C ALA A 48 -3.67 3.52 2.08
N ASP A 49 -4.88 4.05 1.95
CA ASP A 49 -5.09 5.48 1.65
C ASP A 49 -4.51 6.37 2.74
N ALA A 50 -4.69 6.02 4.02
CA ALA A 50 -4.13 6.76 5.16
C ALA A 50 -2.59 6.69 5.22
N LEU A 51 -1.98 5.64 4.66
CA LEU A 51 -0.54 5.41 4.69
C LEU A 51 0.17 5.82 3.39
N ALA A 52 -0.57 6.19 2.34
CA ALA A 52 -0.01 6.48 1.02
C ALA A 52 1.11 7.52 1.05
N ALA A 53 0.96 8.59 1.84
CA ALA A 53 1.97 9.65 1.95
C ALA A 53 3.36 9.14 2.36
N PHE A 54 3.43 8.05 3.15
CA PHE A 54 4.70 7.44 3.56
C PHE A 54 5.30 6.58 2.45
N ALA A 55 4.47 5.98 1.60
CA ALA A 55 4.93 5.12 0.52
C ALA A 55 5.86 5.85 -0.46
N ALA A 56 5.58 7.12 -0.77
CA ALA A 56 6.46 7.92 -1.63
C ALA A 56 7.86 8.11 -1.01
N ALA A 57 7.96 8.28 0.31
CA ALA A 57 9.21 8.52 1.02
C ALA A 57 10.06 7.25 1.21
N LEU A 58 9.47 6.06 1.18
CA LEU A 58 10.17 4.78 1.38
C LEU A 58 11.19 4.43 0.28
N GLY A 59 11.07 5.06 -0.89
CA GLY A 59 11.81 4.67 -2.09
C GLY A 59 11.30 3.35 -2.70
N ALA A 60 11.27 3.27 -4.02
CA ALA A 60 10.87 2.05 -4.72
C ALA A 60 12.06 1.09 -4.84
N LYS A 61 11.88 -0.17 -4.44
CA LYS A 61 12.82 -1.26 -4.77
C LYS A 61 12.41 -2.06 -6.01
N SER A 62 11.23 -1.84 -6.54
CA SER A 62 10.70 -2.60 -7.66
C SER A 62 10.59 -1.75 -8.92
N ALA A 63 10.77 -2.40 -10.07
CA ALA A 63 10.69 -1.78 -11.37
C ALA A 63 9.32 -1.15 -11.67
N ASP A 64 8.26 -1.58 -10.97
CA ASP A 64 6.90 -1.05 -11.09
C ASP A 64 6.63 0.18 -10.19
N GLY A 65 7.65 0.66 -9.45
CA GLY A 65 7.53 1.84 -8.60
C GLY A 65 6.79 1.62 -7.27
N GLN A 66 6.34 0.41 -6.96
CA GLN A 66 5.64 0.13 -5.70
C GLN A 66 6.61 0.00 -4.52
N SER A 67 6.29 0.66 -3.41
CA SER A 67 7.13 0.66 -2.19
C SER A 67 6.40 0.10 -0.98
N LEU A 68 5.09 0.25 -0.90
CA LEU A 68 4.26 -0.24 0.21
C LEU A 68 3.25 -1.29 -0.28
N HIS A 69 3.17 -2.39 0.45
CA HIS A 69 2.11 -3.39 0.28
C HIS A 69 1.31 -3.51 1.58
N VAL A 70 0.00 -3.27 1.52
CA VAL A 70 -0.93 -3.47 2.64
C VAL A 70 -1.76 -4.71 2.37
N SER A 71 -1.32 -5.84 2.95
CA SER A 71 -1.98 -7.13 2.80
C SER A 71 -2.83 -7.45 4.03
N GLY A 72 -4.05 -7.92 3.82
CA GLY A 72 -4.95 -8.29 4.91
C GLY A 72 -4.60 -9.63 5.57
N CYS A 73 -3.76 -10.44 4.92
CA CYS A 73 -3.25 -11.72 5.44
C CYS A 73 -1.96 -12.15 4.73
N ALA A 74 -1.38 -13.27 5.12
CA ALA A 74 -0.12 -13.78 4.57
C ALA A 74 -0.18 -14.21 3.07
N LYS A 75 -1.37 -14.31 2.46
CA LYS A 75 -1.53 -14.69 1.05
C LYS A 75 -0.93 -13.65 0.09
N GLY A 76 -0.95 -12.36 0.46
CA GLY A 76 -0.35 -11.30 -0.35
C GLY A 76 -1.02 -11.06 -1.70
N CYS A 77 -2.36 -11.16 -1.79
CA CYS A 77 -3.09 -11.17 -3.07
C CYS A 77 -2.80 -9.98 -3.99
N ALA A 78 -2.62 -8.78 -3.44
CA ALA A 78 -2.38 -7.57 -4.24
C ALA A 78 -0.94 -7.51 -4.78
N ARG A 79 0.00 -8.19 -4.13
CA ARG A 79 1.40 -8.19 -4.52
C ARG A 79 2.13 -9.43 -4.01
N ALA A 80 2.39 -10.36 -4.94
CA ALA A 80 3.19 -11.55 -4.65
C ALA A 80 4.69 -11.24 -4.52
N ALA A 81 5.16 -10.18 -5.17
CA ALA A 81 6.56 -9.72 -5.11
C ALA A 81 6.87 -8.97 -3.81
N ALA A 82 8.15 -8.89 -3.46
CA ALA A 82 8.61 -8.15 -2.28
C ALA A 82 8.40 -6.63 -2.46
N ALA A 83 8.05 -5.95 -1.37
CA ALA A 83 7.96 -4.49 -1.29
C ALA A 83 8.99 -3.97 -0.28
N ARG A 84 9.29 -2.66 -0.33
CA ARG A 84 10.15 -2.03 0.66
C ARG A 84 9.54 -2.16 2.06
N ALA A 85 8.24 -1.94 2.18
CA ALA A 85 7.46 -2.27 3.36
C ALA A 85 6.24 -3.11 2.98
N THR A 86 6.02 -4.20 3.70
CA THR A 86 4.80 -4.99 3.59
C THR A 86 4.14 -5.07 4.96
N LEU A 87 2.96 -4.48 5.10
CA LEU A 87 2.09 -4.62 6.27
C LEU A 87 1.17 -5.84 6.07
N VAL A 88 1.13 -6.74 7.05
CA VAL A 88 0.36 -7.98 6.99
C VAL A 88 -0.63 -8.03 8.13
N GLY A 89 -1.92 -8.05 7.80
CA GLY A 89 -3.02 -8.09 8.75
C GLY A 89 -3.00 -9.37 9.59
N ARG A 90 -3.10 -9.19 10.91
CA ARG A 90 -3.22 -10.23 11.93
C ARG A 90 -4.01 -9.67 13.12
N ASP A 91 -5.16 -10.28 13.42
CA ASP A 91 -5.98 -9.94 14.58
C ASP A 91 -6.31 -8.44 14.72
N GLY A 92 -6.63 -7.78 13.62
CA GLY A 92 -6.96 -6.34 13.60
C GLY A 92 -5.76 -5.41 13.69
N ARG A 93 -4.54 -5.97 13.68
CA ARG A 93 -3.26 -5.27 13.72
C ARG A 93 -2.41 -5.67 12.51
N TYR A 94 -1.22 -5.08 12.41
CA TYR A 94 -0.27 -5.33 11.35
C TYR A 94 1.06 -5.86 11.87
N ASP A 95 1.57 -6.90 11.21
CA ASP A 95 2.97 -7.27 11.23
C ASP A 95 3.68 -6.52 10.08
N LEU A 96 4.87 -5.97 10.33
CA LEU A 96 5.68 -5.29 9.31
C LEU A 96 6.81 -6.18 8.84
N VAL A 97 6.85 -6.47 7.54
CA VAL A 97 7.97 -7.07 6.82
C VAL A 97 8.71 -5.97 6.06
N VAL A 98 10.04 -5.94 6.16
CA VAL A 98 10.90 -4.98 5.44
C VAL A 98 11.61 -5.71 4.31
N ASP A 99 11.61 -5.12 3.11
CA ASP A 99 12.24 -5.69 1.91
C ASP A 99 11.78 -7.14 1.61
N GLY A 100 10.49 -7.43 1.81
CA GLY A 100 9.94 -8.78 1.73
C GLY A 100 8.47 -8.84 1.34
N ARG A 101 7.95 -10.06 1.24
CA ARG A 101 6.58 -10.41 0.86
C ARG A 101 5.71 -10.66 2.09
N ALA A 102 4.40 -10.76 1.89
CA ALA A 102 3.44 -10.95 2.97
C ALA A 102 3.61 -12.26 3.77
N GLY A 103 4.25 -13.28 3.18
CA GLY A 103 4.52 -14.56 3.84
C GLY A 103 5.89 -14.64 4.51
N ASP A 104 6.75 -13.63 4.35
CA ASP A 104 8.10 -13.65 4.91
C ASP A 104 8.07 -13.25 6.41
N PRO A 105 9.11 -13.58 7.21
CA PRO A 105 9.15 -13.25 8.63
C PRO A 105 9.10 -11.73 8.89
N PRO A 106 8.23 -11.25 9.80
CA PRO A 106 8.14 -9.83 10.08
C PRO A 106 9.23 -9.34 11.03
N LYS A 107 9.65 -8.09 10.82
CA LYS A 107 10.56 -7.34 11.69
C LYS A 107 9.84 -6.82 12.94
N LEU A 108 8.60 -6.35 12.79
CA LEU A 108 7.75 -5.87 13.88
C LEU A 108 6.39 -6.56 13.83
N ARG A 109 5.72 -6.69 14.97
CA ARG A 109 4.43 -7.38 15.08
C ARG A 109 3.41 -6.56 15.88
N GLY A 110 2.13 -6.81 15.62
CA GLY A 110 1.03 -6.27 16.45
C GLY A 110 0.88 -4.74 16.41
N LEU A 111 1.32 -4.11 15.32
CA LEU A 111 1.21 -2.66 15.14
C LEU A 111 -0.27 -2.30 14.89
N ASP A 112 -0.82 -1.36 15.66
CA ASP A 112 -2.00 -0.65 15.18
C ASP A 112 -1.62 0.33 14.05
N LEU A 113 -2.61 1.02 13.48
CA LEU A 113 -2.37 1.92 12.36
C LEU A 113 -1.42 3.08 12.71
N ALA A 114 -1.49 3.60 13.94
CA ALA A 114 -0.63 4.68 14.39
C ALA A 114 0.83 4.21 14.55
N ALA A 115 1.05 3.02 15.10
CA ALA A 115 2.36 2.40 15.20
C ALA A 115 2.92 2.00 13.83
N ALA A 116 2.08 1.49 12.92
CA ALA A 116 2.47 1.21 11.55
C ALA A 116 2.93 2.48 10.82
N ARG A 117 2.20 3.59 10.99
CA ARG A 117 2.59 4.90 10.47
C ARG A 117 3.96 5.35 10.98
N ALA A 118 4.21 5.25 12.28
CA ALA A 118 5.50 5.61 12.87
C ALA A 118 6.63 4.75 12.30
N ALA A 119 6.43 3.43 12.22
CA ALA A 119 7.42 2.51 11.68
C ALA A 119 7.74 2.78 10.19
N LEU A 120 6.74 3.16 9.39
CA LEU A 120 6.96 3.57 7.99
C LEU A 120 7.73 4.89 7.89
N ALA A 121 7.47 5.85 8.77
CA ALA A 121 8.20 7.11 8.81
C ALA A 121 9.68 6.90 9.16
N GLU A 122 9.97 6.06 10.15
CA GLU A 122 11.34 5.68 10.51
C GLU A 122 12.07 4.95 9.38
N LEU A 123 11.36 4.13 8.60
CA LEU A 123 11.94 3.39 7.48
C LEU A 123 12.27 4.27 6.26
N ALA A 124 11.64 5.44 6.18
CA ALA A 124 11.84 6.44 5.13
C ALA A 124 12.92 7.48 5.48
N ALA A 125 13.44 7.48 6.70
CA ALA A 125 14.58 8.29 7.15
C ALA A 125 15.92 7.63 6.79
#